data_AF-A0A2V9C9U4-F1
#
_entry.id   AF-A0A2V9C9U4-F1
#
_cell.length_a   1.000
_cell.length_b   1.000
_cell.length_c   1.000
_cell.angle_alpha   90.00
_cell.angle_beta   90.00
_cell.angle_gamma   90.00
#
_symmetry.space_group_name_H-M   'P 1'
#
loop_
_entity.id
_entity.type
_entity.pdbx_description
1 polymer ?
#
loop_
_entity_poly.entity_id
_entity_poly.type
_entity_poly.pdbx_seq_one_letter_code
_entity_poly.pdbx_strand_id
1 'polypeptide(L)'
;MTSEGTPAPGSGTAVRVLPGTRDPFGLVFFLRAVDWQRSGKVHCPVFDGKKLYEVMARLELERGEARVPAGVYAASRIEVRVFERGTEVPQTRFWLWLAHDAARTPVLLEAEIPFGAARVELTRAE
;
A
#
# COMPACT_ATOMS: atom_id res chain seq x y z
N MET A 1 -1.04 7.22 24.33
CA MET A 1 -0.76 8.64 24.01
C MET A 1 0.63 8.94 24.53
N THR A 2 1.62 9.13 23.67
CA THR A 2 2.89 9.73 24.08
C THR A 2 2.75 11.23 23.88
N SER A 3 2.78 11.99 24.98
CA SER A 3 2.67 13.45 24.96
C SER A 3 3.75 14.06 24.04
N GLU A 4 3.42 15.20 23.43
CA GLU A 4 4.40 16.05 22.74
C GLU A 4 5.58 16.30 23.69
N GLY A 5 6.80 15.90 23.32
CA GLY A 5 8.01 16.30 24.05
C GLY A 5 8.91 15.19 24.63
N THR A 6 8.53 13.91 24.62
CA THR A 6 9.50 12.83 24.95
C THR A 6 10.63 12.78 23.90
N PRO A 7 11.90 12.99 24.30
CA PRO A 7 13.03 12.89 23.40
C PRO A 7 13.29 11.42 22.99
N ALA A 8 14.06 11.24 21.92
CA ALA A 8 14.54 9.91 21.53
C ALA A 8 15.37 9.29 22.67
N PRO A 9 15.26 7.98 22.95
CA PRO A 9 16.11 7.33 23.93
C PRO A 9 17.58 7.38 23.48
N GLY A 10 18.47 7.93 24.30
CA GLY A 10 19.91 7.96 24.06
C GLY A 10 20.32 8.83 22.87
N SER A 11 21.29 8.36 22.08
CA SER A 11 21.80 9.05 20.87
C SER A 11 21.04 8.71 19.58
N GLY A 12 19.87 8.04 19.68
CA GLY A 12 19.10 7.60 18.53
C GLY A 12 18.24 8.71 17.90
N THR A 13 17.83 8.48 16.65
CA THR A 13 16.77 9.27 16.00
C THR A 13 15.42 8.62 16.32
N ALA A 14 14.47 9.39 16.84
CA ALA A 14 13.08 8.93 16.98
C ALA A 14 12.16 9.71 16.03
N VAL A 15 11.26 9.00 15.38
CA VAL A 15 10.15 9.58 14.60
C VAL A 15 8.85 9.31 15.33
N ARG A 16 8.01 10.33 15.42
CA ARG A 16 6.63 10.18 15.89
C ARG A 16 5.75 9.81 14.71
N VAL A 17 4.97 8.75 14.89
CA VAL A 17 4.00 8.30 13.90
C VAL A 17 2.59 8.42 14.47
N LEU A 18 1.62 8.55 13.57
CA LEU A 18 0.21 8.62 13.95
C LEU A 18 -0.27 7.22 14.38
N PRO A 19 -1.28 7.12 15.27
CA PRO A 19 -1.95 5.84 15.50
C PRO A 19 -2.45 5.24 14.18
N GLY A 20 -2.24 3.93 14.00
CA GLY A 20 -2.60 3.25 12.76
C GLY A 20 -1.59 3.44 11.62
N THR A 21 -0.43 4.06 11.86
CA THR A 21 0.68 4.04 10.91
C THR A 21 1.17 2.61 10.69
N ARG A 22 1.39 2.27 9.41
CA ARG A 22 1.88 0.98 8.96
C ARG A 22 3.20 1.14 8.21
N ASP A 23 3.97 0.08 8.11
CA ASP A 23 5.03 0.01 7.09
C ASP A 23 4.42 -0.33 5.70
N PRO A 24 5.20 -0.26 4.60
CA PRO A 24 4.68 -0.58 3.26
C PRO A 24 4.10 -1.98 3.11
N PHE A 25 4.62 -3.00 3.81
CA PHE A 25 4.04 -4.34 3.78
C PHE A 25 2.78 -4.40 4.64
N GLY A 26 2.80 -3.78 5.83
CA GLY A 26 1.61 -3.59 6.66
C GLY A 26 0.45 -2.93 5.90
N LEU A 27 0.74 -1.97 5.01
CA LEU A 27 -0.26 -1.39 4.10
C LEU A 27 -0.89 -2.47 3.21
N VAL A 28 -0.11 -3.34 2.57
CA VAL A 28 -0.65 -4.42 1.72
C VAL A 28 -1.60 -5.31 2.51
N PHE A 29 -1.23 -5.73 3.73
CA PHE A 29 -2.12 -6.51 4.60
C PHE A 29 -3.39 -5.76 4.99
N PHE A 30 -3.28 -4.46 5.25
CA PHE A 30 -4.46 -3.62 5.51
C PHE A 30 -5.40 -3.56 4.31
N LEU A 31 -4.87 -3.32 3.10
CA LEU A 31 -5.69 -3.24 1.88
C LEU A 31 -6.39 -4.57 1.55
N ARG A 32 -5.81 -5.72 1.95
CA ARG A 32 -6.50 -7.02 1.89
C ARG A 32 -7.74 -7.06 2.78
N ALA A 33 -7.70 -6.44 3.94
CA ALA A 33 -8.80 -6.47 4.91
C ALA A 33 -9.94 -5.49 4.57
N VAL A 34 -9.72 -4.51 3.70
CA VAL A 34 -10.74 -3.50 3.34
C VAL A 34 -11.90 -4.15 2.58
N ASP A 35 -13.14 -3.88 3.00
CA ASP A 35 -14.32 -4.22 2.21
C ASP A 35 -14.50 -3.21 1.06
N TRP A 36 -13.84 -3.48 -0.07
CA TRP A 36 -13.83 -2.60 -1.23
C TRP A 36 -15.20 -2.41 -1.90
N GLN A 37 -16.16 -3.30 -1.64
CA GLN A 37 -17.54 -3.15 -2.12
C GLN A 37 -18.30 -2.07 -1.35
N ARG A 38 -17.92 -1.85 -0.09
CA ARG A 38 -18.52 -0.83 0.79
C ARG A 38 -17.67 0.42 0.93
N SER A 39 -16.38 0.32 0.64
CA SER A 39 -15.39 1.39 0.80
C SER A 39 -14.63 1.60 -0.50
N GLY A 40 -15.07 2.54 -1.32
CA GLY A 40 -14.39 2.87 -2.58
C GLY A 40 -13.02 3.54 -2.41
N LYS A 41 -12.74 4.09 -1.22
CA LYS A 41 -11.49 4.78 -0.89
C LYS A 41 -11.15 4.67 0.59
N VAL A 42 -9.87 4.49 0.91
CA VAL A 42 -9.33 4.49 2.28
C VAL A 42 -8.05 5.31 2.38
N HIS A 43 -7.77 5.82 3.58
CA HIS A 43 -6.55 6.55 3.89
C HIS A 43 -5.76 5.82 4.98
N CYS A 44 -4.44 5.77 4.85
CA CYS A 44 -3.55 5.15 5.82
C CYS A 44 -2.23 5.92 5.91
N PRO A 45 -1.77 6.33 7.10
CA PRO A 45 -0.41 6.83 7.24
C PRO A 45 0.59 5.67 7.09
N VAL A 46 1.68 5.88 6.36
CA VAL A 46 2.70 4.87 6.11
C VAL A 46 4.09 5.42 6.44
N PHE A 47 4.86 4.67 7.24
CA PHE A 47 6.25 5.01 7.55
C PHE A 47 7.19 3.99 6.92
N ASP A 48 8.08 4.42 6.04
CA ASP A 48 9.00 3.54 5.30
C ASP A 48 10.33 3.28 6.04
N GLY A 49 10.44 3.72 7.30
CA GLY A 49 11.69 3.71 8.06
C GLY A 49 12.49 5.01 7.98
N LYS A 50 12.14 5.92 7.06
CA LYS A 50 12.78 7.24 6.88
C LYS A 50 11.78 8.39 6.90
N LYS A 51 10.66 8.23 6.22
CA LYS A 51 9.65 9.27 5.98
C LYS A 51 8.26 8.74 6.29
N LEU A 52 7.42 9.63 6.82
CA LEU A 52 6.01 9.41 7.02
C LEU A 52 5.24 9.98 5.83
N TYR A 53 4.43 9.16 5.20
CA TYR A 53 3.55 9.51 4.10
C TYR A 53 2.09 9.35 4.48
N GLU A 54 1.25 10.12 3.82
CA GLU A 54 -0.18 9.87 3.77
C GLU A 54 -0.46 9.06 2.50
N VAL A 55 -1.07 7.88 2.65
CA VAL A 55 -1.41 7.04 1.51
C VAL A 55 -2.92 7.04 1.33
N MET A 56 -3.37 7.26 0.09
CA MET A 56 -4.75 7.08 -0.33
C MET A 56 -4.83 5.88 -1.28
N ALA A 57 -5.66 4.91 -0.93
CA ALA A 57 -5.94 3.77 -1.80
C ALA A 57 -7.40 3.83 -2.25
N ARG A 58 -7.66 3.53 -3.51
CA ARG A 58 -9.02 3.44 -4.06
C ARG A 58 -9.19 2.22 -4.95
N LEU A 59 -10.39 1.66 -4.96
CA LEU A 59 -10.76 0.64 -5.94
C LEU A 59 -10.78 1.30 -7.33
N GLU A 60 -9.90 0.87 -8.22
CA GLU A 60 -9.83 1.40 -9.59
C GLU A 60 -10.54 0.47 -10.57
N LEU A 61 -10.38 -0.84 -10.39
CA LEU A 61 -11.07 -1.87 -11.17
C LEU A 61 -11.60 -2.95 -10.24
N GLU A 62 -12.92 -3.15 -10.24
CA GLU A 62 -13.55 -4.17 -9.40
C GLU A 62 -13.30 -5.59 -9.93
N ARG A 63 -13.44 -5.79 -11.23
CA ARG A 63 -13.32 -7.11 -11.88
C ARG A 63 -12.38 -7.01 -13.07
N GLY A 64 -11.20 -7.58 -12.92
CA GLY A 64 -10.21 -7.74 -13.96
C GLY A 64 -9.53 -9.11 -13.86
N GLU A 65 -8.49 -9.28 -14.67
CA GLU A 65 -7.70 -10.50 -14.72
C GLU A 65 -6.22 -10.14 -14.56
N ALA A 66 -5.56 -10.74 -13.58
CA ALA A 66 -4.12 -10.64 -13.38
C ALA A 66 -3.46 -11.93 -13.88
N ARG A 67 -2.56 -11.79 -14.86
CA ARG A 67 -1.74 -12.89 -15.39
C ARG A 67 -0.33 -12.76 -14.83
N VAL A 68 0.13 -13.78 -14.12
CA VAL A 68 1.44 -13.85 -13.46
C VAL A 68 1.99 -15.28 -13.57
N PRO A 69 3.27 -15.53 -13.24
CA PRO A 69 3.83 -16.88 -13.36
C PRO A 69 3.12 -17.95 -12.51
N ALA A 70 2.52 -17.57 -11.37
CA ALA A 70 1.70 -18.48 -10.56
C ALA A 70 0.36 -18.89 -11.21
N GLY A 71 -0.08 -18.19 -12.27
CA GLY A 71 -1.31 -18.48 -12.99
C GLY A 71 -2.12 -17.24 -13.37
N VAL A 72 -3.40 -17.48 -13.65
CA VAL A 72 -4.37 -16.44 -14.04
C VAL A 72 -5.41 -16.30 -12.94
N TYR A 73 -5.59 -15.08 -12.45
CA TYR A 73 -6.46 -14.78 -11.32
C TYR A 73 -7.52 -13.76 -11.70
N ALA A 74 -8.79 -14.06 -11.41
CA ALA A 74 -9.80 -13.03 -11.28
C ALA A 74 -9.44 -12.12 -10.10
N ALA A 75 -9.32 -10.82 -10.33
CA ALA A 75 -8.74 -9.90 -9.36
C ALA A 75 -9.34 -8.48 -9.45
N SER A 76 -9.26 -7.76 -8.35
CA SER A 76 -9.52 -6.32 -8.29
C SER A 76 -8.21 -5.55 -8.32
N ARG A 77 -8.18 -4.39 -8.99
CA ARG A 77 -7.03 -3.48 -8.99
C ARG A 77 -7.30 -2.27 -8.10
N ILE A 78 -6.44 -2.09 -7.11
CA ILE A 78 -6.45 -0.97 -6.17
C ILE A 78 -5.37 0.01 -6.61
N GLU A 79 -5.74 1.25 -6.93
CA GLU A 79 -4.78 2.32 -7.14
C GLU A 79 -4.35 2.87 -5.78
N VAL A 80 -3.05 3.08 -5.61
CA VAL A 80 -2.45 3.64 -4.40
C VAL A 80 -1.66 4.89 -4.78
N ARG A 81 -2.01 6.00 -4.13
CA ARG A 81 -1.37 7.32 -4.27
C ARG A 81 -0.71 7.72 -2.97
N VAL A 82 0.46 8.33 -3.08
CA VAL A 82 1.31 8.69 -1.94
C VAL A 82 1.40 10.21 -1.86
N PHE A 83 1.22 10.75 -0.67
CA PHE A 83 1.29 12.17 -0.38
C PHE A 83 2.34 12.42 0.70
N GLU A 84 3.17 13.44 0.49
CA GLU A 84 4.10 13.95 1.49
C GLU A 84 3.64 15.36 1.87
N ARG A 85 3.28 15.57 3.15
CA ARG A 85 2.80 16.87 3.66
C ARG A 85 1.66 17.46 2.82
N GLY A 86 0.66 16.63 2.51
CA GLY A 86 -0.53 17.01 1.73
C GLY A 86 -0.31 17.20 0.23
N THR A 87 0.92 17.05 -0.28
CA THR A 87 1.23 17.13 -1.71
C THR A 87 1.45 15.74 -2.28
N GLU A 88 0.76 15.41 -3.37
CA GLU A 88 0.94 14.12 -4.06
C GLU A 88 2.39 14.02 -4.55
N VAL A 89 3.05 12.90 -4.23
CA VAL A 89 4.42 12.64 -4.67
C VAL A 89 4.36 12.45 -6.20
N PRO A 90 5.00 13.33 -6.98
CA PRO A 90 4.87 13.31 -8.42
C PRO A 90 5.50 12.04 -9.00
N GLN A 91 5.00 11.65 -10.18
CA GLN A 91 5.55 10.54 -10.98
C GLN A 91 5.70 9.22 -10.21
N THR A 92 4.86 9.02 -9.19
CA THR A 92 4.85 7.82 -8.38
C THR A 92 3.42 7.31 -8.25
N ARG A 93 3.09 6.25 -8.96
CA ARG A 93 1.74 5.66 -8.96
C ARG A 93 1.85 4.16 -8.80
N PHE A 94 1.07 3.61 -7.88
CA PHE A 94 1.11 2.19 -7.57
C PHE A 94 -0.23 1.54 -7.83
N TRP A 95 -0.20 0.28 -8.22
CA TRP A 95 -1.37 -0.57 -8.29
C TRP A 95 -1.11 -1.89 -7.57
N LEU A 96 -2.08 -2.31 -6.78
CA LEU A 96 -2.09 -3.60 -6.10
C LEU A 96 -3.26 -4.42 -6.64
N TRP A 97 -2.96 -5.58 -7.17
CA TRP A 97 -3.97 -6.55 -7.61
C TRP A 97 -4.21 -7.60 -6.53
N LEU A 98 -5.45 -7.70 -6.10
CA LEU A 98 -5.91 -8.67 -5.12
C LEU A 98 -6.82 -9.69 -5.78
N ALA A 99 -6.46 -10.97 -5.70
CA ALA A 99 -7.27 -12.07 -6.22
C ALA A 99 -8.62 -12.16 -5.50
N HIS A 100 -9.62 -12.72 -6.18
CA HIS A 100 -10.97 -12.97 -5.66
C HIS A 100 -11.07 -14.26 -4.82
N ASP A 101 -9.98 -14.69 -4.22
CA ASP A 101 -9.98 -15.79 -3.26
C ASP A 101 -10.34 -15.29 -1.85
N ALA A 102 -10.56 -16.22 -0.92
CA ALA A 102 -10.91 -15.89 0.46
C ALA A 102 -9.81 -15.10 1.18
N ALA A 103 -8.54 -15.30 0.79
CA ALA A 103 -7.40 -14.63 1.39
C ALA A 103 -7.14 -13.23 0.79
N ARG A 104 -7.83 -12.87 -0.30
CA ARG A 104 -7.56 -11.72 -1.15
C ARG A 104 -6.08 -11.62 -1.48
N THR A 105 -5.53 -12.70 -2.02
CA THR A 105 -4.08 -12.84 -2.23
C THR A 105 -3.53 -11.71 -3.11
N PRO A 106 -2.48 -10.99 -2.68
CA PRO A 106 -1.73 -10.08 -3.54
C PRO A 106 -1.04 -10.88 -4.64
N VAL A 107 -1.50 -10.71 -5.88
CA VAL A 107 -0.98 -11.48 -7.02
C VAL A 107 -0.03 -10.67 -7.90
N LEU A 108 -0.21 -9.35 -7.94
CA LEU A 108 0.57 -8.45 -8.77
C LEU A 108 0.64 -7.07 -8.11
N LEU A 109 1.83 -6.48 -8.09
CA LEU A 109 2.05 -5.07 -7.76
C LEU A 109 2.75 -4.39 -8.94
N GLU A 110 2.24 -3.24 -9.34
CA GLU A 110 2.78 -2.41 -10.40
C GLU A 110 3.12 -1.03 -9.83
N ALA A 111 4.22 -0.45 -10.28
CA ALA A 111 4.60 0.91 -9.91
C ALA A 111 5.13 1.66 -11.13
N GLU A 112 4.61 2.86 -11.36
CA GLU A 112 5.26 3.87 -12.18
C GLU A 112 6.12 4.74 -11.26
N ILE A 113 7.39 4.89 -11.61
CA ILE A 113 8.39 5.66 -10.87
C ILE A 113 9.16 6.57 -11.84
N PRO A 114 9.87 7.61 -11.36
CA PRO A 114 10.44 8.63 -12.26
C PRO A 114 11.39 8.11 -13.36
N PHE A 115 11.98 6.94 -13.16
CA PHE A 115 12.94 6.34 -14.11
C PHE A 115 12.42 5.08 -14.80
N GLY A 116 11.13 4.73 -14.66
CA GLY A 116 10.55 3.58 -15.36
C GLY A 116 9.37 2.96 -14.64
N ALA A 117 9.20 1.65 -14.82
CA ALA A 117 8.16 0.87 -14.17
C ALA A 117 8.76 -0.31 -13.41
N ALA A 118 8.18 -0.63 -12.25
CA ALA A 118 8.46 -1.84 -11.52
C ALA A 118 7.23 -2.75 -11.51
N ARG A 119 7.47 -4.06 -11.57
CA ARG A 119 6.44 -5.08 -11.54
C ARG A 119 6.88 -6.22 -10.63
N VAL A 120 6.05 -6.54 -9.65
CA VAL A 120 6.27 -7.65 -8.71
C VAL A 120 5.14 -8.64 -8.89
N GLU A 121 5.49 -9.89 -9.23
CA GLU A 121 4.53 -10.91 -9.61
C GLU A 121 4.58 -12.10 -8.66
N LEU A 122 3.42 -12.65 -8.32
CA LEU A 122 3.35 -13.91 -7.60
C LEU A 122 3.87 -15.03 -8.51
N THR A 123 4.93 -15.69 -8.07
CA THR A 123 5.59 -16.77 -8.82
C THR A 123 5.05 -18.14 -8.45
N ARG A 124 4.59 -18.30 -7.20
CA ARG A 124 4.00 -19.52 -6.68
C ARG A 124 3.05 -19.19 -5.53
N ALA A 125 1.88 -19.84 -5.50
CA ALA A 125 1.05 -19.93 -4.31
C ALA A 125 1.35 -21.26 -3.58
N GLU A 126 1.39 -21.22 -2.25
CA GLU A 126 1.49 -22.43 -1.41
C GLU A 126 0.15 -23.17 -1.32
#